data_AF-A0A4T2GPW7-F1
#
_entry.id   AF-A0A4T2GPW7-F1
#
_cell.length_a   1.000
_cell.length_b   1.000
_cell.length_c   1.000
_cell.angle_alpha   90.00
_cell.angle_beta   90.00
_cell.angle_gamma   90.00
#
_symmetry.space_group_name_H-M   'P 1'
#
loop_
_entity.id
_entity.type
_entity.pdbx_description
1 polymer ?
#
loop_
_entity_poly.entity_id
_entity_poly.type
_entity_poly.pdbx_seq_one_letter_code
_entity_poly.pdbx_strand_id
1 'polypeptide(L)' 'MAYKYRMILSFLLAVLFLYLVITVFYQTIWEGPLLITFSFLSLIYGCVMLYKWKPKAAKIIFECVGNFLSLPWS' A
#
# COMPACT_ATOMS: atom_id res chain seq x y z
N MET A 1 -19.66 8.11 0.92
CA MET A 1 -18.57 8.82 1.62
C MET A 1 -17.67 7.91 2.46
N ALA A 2 -18.19 6.84 3.09
CA ALA A 2 -17.41 5.95 3.96
C ALA A 2 -16.17 5.30 3.30
N TYR A 3 -16.25 4.86 2.04
CA TYR A 3 -15.12 4.25 1.33
C TYR A 3 -13.93 5.20 1.15
N LYS A 4 -14.20 6.50 0.99
CA LYS A 4 -13.20 7.54 0.78
C LYS A 4 -12.32 7.72 2.02
N TYR A 5 -12.96 7.82 3.20
CA TYR A 5 -12.26 7.92 4.48
C TYR A 5 -11.52 6.63 4.85
N ARG A 6 -12.13 5.46 4.61
CA ARG A 6 -11.48 4.16 4.82
C ARG A 6 -10.22 3.99 3.97
N MET A 7 -10.27 4.45 2.72
CA MET A 7 -9.13 4.46 1.81
C MET A 7 -8.01 5.38 2.32
N ILE A 8 -8.32 6.64 2.65
CA ILE A 8 -7.32 7.60 3.16
C ILE A 8 -6.66 7.07 4.42
N LEU A 9 -7.44 6.53 5.35
CA LEU A 9 -6.94 5.96 6.60
C LEU A 9 -6.01 4.77 6.35
N SER A 10 -6.35 3.87 5.42
CA SER A 10 -5.48 2.75 5.07
C SER A 10 -4.18 3.17 4.38
N PHE A 11 -4.19 4.23 3.57
CA PHE A 11 -2.96 4.77 2.97
C PHE A 11 -2.08 5.45 4.03
N LEU A 12 -2.69 6.24 4.93
CA LEU A 12 -1.99 6.86 6.05
C LEU A 12 -1.32 5.80 6.93
N LEU A 13 -2.04 4.71 7.21
CA LEU A 13 -1.57 3.61 8.02
C LEU A 13 -0.44 2.82 7.34
N ALA A 14 -0.52 2.61 6.03
CA ALA A 14 0.57 1.98 5.27
C ALA A 14 1.86 2.80 5.32
N VAL A 15 1.76 4.13 5.19
CA VAL A 15 2.91 5.05 5.30
C VAL A 15 3.48 5.05 6.72
N LEU A 16 2.63 5.08 7.74
CA LEU A 16 3.06 5.00 9.14
C LEU A 16 3.84 3.70 9.42
N PHE A 17 3.34 2.58 8.92
CA PHE A 17 4.05 1.30 9.06
C PHE A 17 5.35 1.28 8.28
N LEU A 18 5.43 1.83 7.07
CA LEU A 18 6.72 1.94 6.35
C LEU A 18 7.73 2.80 7.10
N TYR A 19 7.28 3.90 7.69
CA TYR A 19 8.15 4.74 8.50
C TYR A 19 8.68 3.97 9.72
N LEU A 20 7.80 3.27 10.44
CA LEU A 20 8.17 2.41 11.56
C LEU A 20 9.14 1.31 11.14
N VAL A 21 8.91 0.65 10.00
CA VAL A 21 9.84 -0.33 9.42
C VAL A 21 11.22 0.29 9.31
N ILE A 22 11.38 1.44 8.66
CA ILE A 22 12.70 2.07 8.45
C ILE A 22 13.40 2.34 9.80
N THR A 23 12.65 2.77 10.81
CA THR A 23 13.23 3.06 12.13
C THR A 23 13.58 1.80 12.94
N VAL A 24 12.84 0.70 12.76
CA VAL A 24 12.96 -0.53 13.56
C VAL A 24 13.82 -1.59 12.87
N PHE A 25 13.98 -1.52 11.54
CA PHE A 25 14.70 -2.54 10.74
C PHE A 25 16.13 -2.78 11.21
N TYR A 26 16.79 -1.76 11.74
CA TYR A 26 18.17 -1.85 12.22
C TYR A 26 18.30 -2.47 13.62
N GLN A 27 17.22 -2.54 14.39
CA GLN A 27 17.24 -2.98 15.79
C GLN A 27 16.69 -4.40 15.97
N THR A 28 15.73 -4.85 15.16
CA THR A 28 15.05 -6.13 15.39
C THR A 28 14.77 -6.92 14.11
N ILE A 29 15.21 -8.19 14.12
CA ILE A 29 15.10 -9.14 12.98
C ILE A 29 13.63 -9.54 12.73
N TRP A 30 12.79 -9.52 13.76
CA TRP A 30 11.41 -10.02 13.69
C TRP A 30 10.37 -8.92 13.45
N GLU A 31 10.55 -7.73 14.02
CA GLU A 31 9.53 -6.67 13.96
C GLU A 31 9.53 -5.95 12.61
N GLY A 32 10.70 -5.78 11.99
CA GLY A 32 10.82 -5.21 10.64
C GLY A 32 9.96 -5.94 9.61
N PRO A 33 10.13 -7.26 9.40
CA PRO A 33 9.30 -8.04 8.47
C PRO A 33 7.80 -8.02 8.82
N LEU A 34 7.46 -8.00 10.11
CA LEU A 34 6.07 -7.90 10.57
C LEU A 34 5.43 -6.57 10.16
N LEU A 35 6.11 -5.46 10.42
CA LEU A 35 5.64 -4.12 10.07
C LEU A 35 5.56 -3.91 8.55
N ILE A 36 6.47 -4.51 7.77
CA ILE A 36 6.39 -4.54 6.30
C ILE A 36 5.10 -5.25 5.87
N THR A 37 4.82 -6.41 6.46
CA THR A 37 3.61 -7.19 6.14
C THR A 37 2.34 -6.39 6.43
N PHE A 38 2.27 -5.73 7.60
CA PHE A 38 1.15 -4.85 7.94
C PHE A 38 1.01 -3.66 7.00
N SER A 39 2.13 -3.07 6.55
CA SER A 39 2.11 -2.01 5.57
C SER A 39 1.49 -2.48 4.24
N PHE A 40 1.94 -3.62 3.70
CA PHE A 40 1.39 -4.17 2.47
C PHE A 40 -0.09 -4.52 2.59
N LEU A 41 -0.51 -5.13 3.70
CA LEU A 41 -1.92 -5.43 3.94
C LEU A 41 -2.78 -4.16 3.96
N SER A 42 -2.30 -3.10 4.61
CA SER A 42 -2.99 -1.81 4.64
C SER A 42 -3.06 -1.17 3.25
N LEU A 43 -1.98 -1.25 2.48
CA LEU A 43 -1.92 -0.74 1.11
C LEU A 43 -2.91 -1.48 0.19
N ILE A 44 -2.95 -2.81 0.24
CA ILE A 44 -3.89 -3.65 -0.52
C ILE A 44 -5.32 -3.28 -0.16
N TYR A 45 -5.63 -3.14 1.13
CA TYR A 45 -6.96 -2.73 1.58
C TYR A 45 -7.35 -1.35 1.02
N GLY A 46 -6.42 -0.39 1.04
CA GLY A 46 -6.61 0.93 0.44
C GLY A 46 -6.91 0.88 -1.05
N CYS A 47 -6.17 0.05 -1.80
CA CYS A 47 -6.42 -0.16 -3.22
C CYS A 47 -7.77 -0.85 -3.50
N VAL A 48 -8.20 -1.81 -2.67
CA VAL A 48 -9.54 -2.42 -2.77
C VAL A 48 -10.64 -1.38 -2.51
N MET A 49 -10.45 -0.49 -1.54
CA MET A 49 -11.40 0.58 -1.27
C MET A 49 -11.43 1.63 -2.38
N LEU A 50 -10.28 1.96 -2.99
CA LEU A 50 -10.18 2.78 -4.19
C LEU A 50 -10.96 2.15 -5.35
N TYR A 51 -10.81 0.84 -5.56
CA TYR A 51 -11.54 0.10 -6.60
C TYR A 51 -13.05 0.14 -6.37
N LYS A 52 -13.51 -0.03 -5.12
CA LYS A 52 -14.93 0.08 -4.76
C LYS A 52 -15.48 1.51 -4.91
N TRP A 53 -14.67 2.54 -4.67
CA TRP A 53 -15.10 3.94 -4.78
C TRP A 53 -15.07 4.45 -6.22
N LYS A 54 -13.98 4.21 -6.95
CA LYS A 54 -13.79 4.61 -8.35
C LYS A 54 -13.08 3.50 -9.16
N PRO A 55 -13.83 2.50 -9.65
CA PRO A 55 -13.26 1.34 -10.33
C PRO A 55 -12.51 1.71 -11.63
N LYS A 56 -13.03 2.68 -12.40
CA LYS A 56 -12.37 3.16 -13.64
C LYS A 56 -10.99 3.76 -13.36
N ALA A 57 -10.87 4.58 -12.31
CA ALA A 57 -9.59 5.20 -11.95
C ALA A 57 -8.61 4.16 -11.38
N ALA A 58 -9.09 3.25 -10.53
CA ALA A 58 -8.28 2.17 -9.99
C ALA A 58 -7.73 1.27 -11.11
N LYS A 59 -8.54 0.92 -12.12
CA LYS A 59 -8.08 0.12 -13.27
C LYS A 59 -6.92 0.77 -14.01
N ILE A 60 -7.01 2.07 -14.30
CA ILE A 60 -5.93 2.83 -14.97
C ILE A 60 -4.66 2.83 -14.10
N ILE A 61 -4.79 3.04 -12.79
CA ILE A 61 -3.65 3.03 -11.87
C ILE A 61 -2.99 1.65 -11.84
N PHE A 62 -3.77 0.57 -11.74
CA PHE A 62 -3.24 -0.79 -11.75
C PHE A 62 -2.62 -1.17 -13.10
N GLU A 63 -3.18 -0.74 -14.22
CA GLU A 63 -2.57 -0.91 -15.55
C GLU A 63 -1.25 -0.14 -15.65
N CYS A 64 -1.18 1.11 -15.18
CA CYS A 64 0.07 1.87 -15.15
C CYS A 64 1.13 1.18 -14.28
N VAL A 65 0.77 0.75 -13.08
CA VAL A 65 1.69 0.07 -12.14
C VAL A 65 2.13 -1.28 -12.71
N GLY A 66 1.20 -2.06 -13.26
CA GLY A 66 1.50 -3.34 -13.90
C GLY A 66 2.41 -3.17 -15.11
N ASN A 67 2.14 -2.19 -15.96
CA ASN A 67 2.96 -1.88 -17.12
C ASN A 67 4.36 -1.38 -16.71
N PHE A 68 4.45 -0.60 -15.63
CA PHE A 68 5.73 -0.15 -15.06
C PHE A 68 6.55 -1.32 -14.48
N LEU A 69 5.89 -2.29 -13.84
CA LEU A 69 6.54 -3.50 -13.33
C LEU A 69 6.93 -4.48 -14.46
N SER A 70 6.18 -4.52 -15.56
CA SER A 70 6.46 -5.37 -16.72
C SER A 70 7.43 -4.75 -17.73
N LEU A 71 7.79 -3.47 -17.57
CA LEU A 71 8.90 -2.90 -18.32
C LEU A 71 10.13 -3.76 -18.02
N PRO A 72 10.94 -4.14 -19.04
CA PRO A 72 12.21 -4.77 -18.78
C PRO A 72 13.05 -3.76 -18.00
N TRP A 73 13.23 -4.02 -16.71
CA TRP A 73 14.16 -3.30 -15.85
C TRP A 73 15.55 -3.65 -16.36
N SER A 74 16.02 -2.86 -17.34
CA SER A 74 17.35 -2.95 -17.95
C SER A 74 18.42 -2.49 -16.97
#